data_AF-A0A7C4MLY7-F1
#
_entry.id   AF-A0A7C4MLY7-F1
#
_cell.length_a   1.000
_cell.length_b   1.000
_cell.length_c   1.000
_cell.angle_alpha   90.00
_cell.angle_beta   90.00
_cell.angle_gamma   90.00
#
_symmetry.space_group_name_H-M   'P 1'
#
loop_
_entity.id
_entity.type
_entity.pdbx_description
1 polymer ?
#
loop_
_entity_poly.entity_id
_entity_poly.type
_entity_poly.pdbx_seq_one_letter_code
_entity_poly.pdbx_strand_id
1 'polypeptide(L)'
;MLLQTDDILYVNKKLYKLVAQKCYLCGESDISVLDVHRIQFGKDDGKYSPDNVVIICCLCHRKIHSGKLKIDKWYKSTMGRVLHWFDETGKEYFT
;
A
#
# COMPACT_ATOMS: atom_id res chain seq x y z
N MET A 1 -8.35 24.06 28.48
CA MET A 1 -8.10 22.66 28.09
C MET A 1 -7.68 22.67 26.64
N LEU A 2 -6.36 22.80 26.39
CA LEU A 2 -5.82 22.80 25.04
C LEU A 2 -5.87 21.36 24.55
N LEU A 3 -6.75 21.07 23.59
CA LEU A 3 -6.68 19.83 22.83
C LEU A 3 -5.39 19.91 22.02
N GLN A 4 -4.36 19.20 22.48
CA GLN A 4 -3.15 18.95 21.70
C GLN A 4 -3.58 18.19 20.45
N THR A 5 -3.52 18.86 19.31
CA THR A 5 -3.80 18.29 17.99
C THR A 5 -2.65 17.39 17.57
N ASP A 6 -2.54 16.23 18.22
CA ASP A 6 -1.70 15.11 17.80
C ASP A 6 -2.56 14.00 17.16
N ASP A 7 -3.62 14.38 16.43
CA ASP A 7 -4.34 13.49 15.50
C ASP A 7 -3.48 13.22 14.25
N ILE A 8 -2.39 12.49 14.46
CA ILE A 8 -1.41 12.09 13.47
C ILE A 8 -2.08 11.13 12.46
N LEU A 9 -2.50 11.68 11.32
CA LEU A 9 -2.55 11.11 9.96
C LEU A 9 -2.60 9.56 9.81
N TYR A 10 -3.44 8.86 10.57
CA TYR A 10 -3.56 7.40 10.52
C TYR A 10 -4.54 6.99 9.42
N VAL A 11 -4.09 6.14 8.50
CA VAL A 11 -4.95 5.60 7.44
C VAL A 11 -6.04 4.74 8.07
N ASN A 12 -7.29 5.18 7.97
CA ASN A 12 -8.45 4.36 8.27
C ASN A 12 -8.50 3.18 7.27
N LYS A 13 -8.05 2.01 7.72
CA LYS A 13 -7.90 0.82 6.88
C LYS A 13 -9.20 0.40 6.18
N LYS A 14 -10.35 0.55 6.85
CA LYS A 14 -11.66 0.20 6.26
C LYS A 14 -12.00 1.14 5.11
N LEU A 15 -11.90 2.45 5.34
CA LEU A 15 -12.19 3.45 4.31
C LEU A 15 -11.20 3.35 3.14
N TYR A 16 -9.92 3.14 3.42
CA TYR A 16 -8.88 3.04 2.40
C TYR A 16 -9.10 1.85 1.46
N LYS A 17 -9.52 0.70 1.99
CA LYS A 17 -9.93 -0.47 1.20
C LYS A 17 -11.12 -0.16 0.28
N LEU A 18 -12.17 0.47 0.83
CA LEU A 18 -13.39 0.82 0.10
C LEU A 18 -13.14 1.82 -1.04
N VAL A 19 -12.25 2.79 -0.83
CA VAL A 19 -11.91 3.80 -1.84
C VAL A 19 -11.04 3.22 -2.95
N ALA A 20 -10.08 2.35 -2.63
CA ALA A 20 -9.18 1.80 -3.63
C ALA A 20 -9.88 0.86 -4.63
N GLN A 21 -10.88 0.10 -4.17
CA GLN A 21 -11.70 -0.86 -4.93
C GLN A 21 -10.95 -2.02 -5.61
N LYS A 22 -9.62 -1.94 -5.76
CA LYS A 22 -8.80 -2.97 -6.39
C LYS A 22 -7.40 -3.07 -5.80
N CYS A 23 -6.79 -4.23 -5.99
CA CYS A 23 -5.37 -4.47 -5.77
C CYS A 23 -4.54 -3.65 -6.76
N TYR A 24 -3.57 -2.88 -6.26
CA TYR A 24 -2.67 -2.10 -7.12
C TYR A 24 -1.73 -2.97 -7.96
N LEU A 25 -1.47 -4.22 -7.56
CA LEU A 25 -0.50 -5.09 -8.25
C LEU A 25 -1.14 -5.92 -9.37
N CYS A 26 -2.31 -6.52 -9.11
CA CYS A 26 -2.94 -7.46 -10.04
C CYS A 26 -4.36 -7.07 -10.49
N GLY A 27 -4.93 -6.00 -9.95
CA GLY A 27 -6.28 -5.54 -10.32
C GLY A 27 -7.44 -6.31 -9.69
N GLU A 28 -7.19 -7.31 -8.82
CA GLU A 28 -8.24 -7.99 -8.04
C GLU A 28 -9.18 -6.99 -7.37
N SER A 29 -10.50 -7.16 -7.54
CA SER A 29 -11.52 -6.20 -7.13
C SER A 29 -12.45 -6.71 -6.03
N ASP A 30 -12.33 -7.98 -5.61
CA ASP A 30 -13.06 -8.47 -4.44
C ASP A 30 -12.50 -7.82 -3.16
N ILE A 31 -13.24 -6.84 -2.65
CA ILE A 31 -12.90 -6.05 -1.45
C ILE A 31 -12.66 -6.95 -0.23
N SER A 32 -13.31 -8.11 -0.15
CA SER A 32 -13.18 -9.03 0.99
C SER A 32 -11.78 -9.64 1.11
N VAL A 33 -11.03 -9.71 0.00
CA VAL A 33 -9.66 -10.25 -0.04
C VAL A 33 -8.59 -9.16 -0.10
N LEU A 34 -8.98 -7.88 -0.11
CA LEU A 34 -8.06 -6.75 -0.11
C LEU A 34 -7.56 -6.41 1.29
N ASP A 35 -6.27 -6.13 1.41
CA ASP A 35 -5.58 -5.76 2.63
C ASP A 35 -4.71 -4.51 2.47
N VAL A 36 -4.57 -3.78 3.60
CA VAL A 36 -3.65 -2.64 3.68
C VAL A 36 -2.27 -3.17 4.05
N HIS A 37 -1.35 -3.10 3.10
CA HIS A 37 0.03 -3.52 3.28
C HIS A 37 0.95 -2.31 3.44
N ARG A 38 1.94 -2.41 4.32
CA ARG A 38 2.95 -1.36 4.52
C ARG A 38 4.12 -1.60 3.59
N ILE A 39 4.64 -0.54 2.98
CA ILE A 39 5.78 -0.62 2.06
C ILE A 39 7.08 -0.82 2.84
N GLN A 40 7.34 -0.01 3.85
CA GLN A 40 8.52 -0.12 4.72
C GLN A 40 8.14 -0.67 6.11
N PHE A 41 8.87 -1.69 6.55
CA PHE A 41 8.76 -2.31 7.88
C PHE A 41 9.91 -1.85 8.78
N GLY A 42 9.67 -1.15 9.89
CA GLY A 42 10.77 -0.60 10.70
C GLY A 42 10.38 0.15 11.98
N LYS A 43 11.40 0.30 12.85
CA LYS A 43 11.36 0.65 14.30
C LYS A 43 10.90 2.08 14.64
N ASP A 44 11.03 3.03 13.72
CA ASP A 44 10.57 4.43 13.89
C ASP A 44 9.14 4.63 13.39
N ASP A 45 8.26 3.70 13.77
CA ASP A 45 6.84 3.72 13.46
C ASP A 45 6.60 3.88 11.95
N GLY A 46 6.82 2.79 11.18
CA GLY A 46 6.32 2.67 9.81
C GLY A 46 4.81 2.89 9.81
N LYS A 47 4.41 4.15 9.85
CA LYS A 47 3.07 4.63 10.11
C LYS A 47 2.20 4.15 8.97
N TYR A 48 0.94 3.92 9.29
CA TYR A 48 -0.08 3.81 8.28
C TYR A 48 -0.33 5.21 7.71
N SER A 49 0.61 5.73 6.92
CA SER A 49 0.49 6.98 6.17
C SER A 49 0.15 6.67 4.71
N PRO A 50 -0.53 7.57 3.99
CA PRO A 50 -0.88 7.36 2.57
C PRO A 50 0.30 7.02 1.65
N ASP A 51 1.52 7.45 2.03
CA ASP A 51 2.76 7.23 1.27
C ASP A 51 3.52 5.96 1.68
N ASN A 52 3.12 5.30 2.77
CA ASN A 52 3.75 4.06 3.26
C ASN A 52 2.79 2.86 3.26
N VAL A 53 1.60 3.01 2.67
CA VAL A 53 0.62 1.93 2.57
C VAL A 53 0.10 1.75 1.16
N VAL A 54 -0.29 0.52 0.84
CA VAL A 54 -0.91 0.15 -0.43
C VAL A 54 -2.04 -0.85 -0.19
N ILE A 55 -3.06 -0.83 -1.06
CA ILE A 55 -4.10 -1.85 -1.09
C ILE A 55 -3.70 -2.97 -2.05
N ILE A 56 -3.62 -4.19 -1.53
CA ILE A 56 -3.27 -5.38 -2.30
C ILE A 56 -4.15 -6.56 -1.89
N CYS A 57 -4.36 -7.53 -2.76
CA CYS A 57 -5.08 -8.75 -2.38
C CYS A 57 -4.21 -9.68 -1.51
N CYS A 58 -4.85 -10.59 -0.80
CA CYS A 58 -4.19 -11.57 0.07
C CYS A 58 -3.14 -12.43 -0.66
N LEU A 59 -3.32 -12.70 -1.95
CA LEU A 59 -2.35 -13.44 -2.78
C LEU A 59 -1.09 -12.63 -3.04
N CYS A 60 -1.22 -11.39 -3.51
CA CYS A 60 -0.06 -10.51 -3.71
C CYS A 60 0.62 -10.21 -2.37
N HIS A 61 -0.15 -10.08 -1.28
CA HIS A 61 0.40 -9.91 0.06
C HIS A 61 1.31 -11.07 0.46
N ARG A 62 0.87 -12.32 0.27
CA ARG A 62 1.71 -13.50 0.51
C ARG A 62 2.93 -13.55 -0.40
N LYS A 63 2.78 -13.18 -1.69
CA LYS A 63 3.91 -13.12 -2.63
C LYS A 63 4.99 -12.15 -2.15
N ILE A 64 4.61 -10.99 -1.60
CA ILE A 64 5.56 -10.03 -1.03
C ILE A 64 6.28 -10.62 0.19
N HIS A 65 5.54 -11.21 1.13
CA HIS A 65 6.15 -11.87 2.31
C HIS A 65 7.10 -13.00 1.91
N SER A 66 6.83 -13.69 0.79
CA SER A 66 7.70 -14.73 0.25
C SER A 66 8.87 -14.19 -0.60
N GLY A 67 8.98 -12.88 -0.82
CA GLY A 67 10.02 -12.26 -1.65
C GLY A 67 9.81 -12.39 -3.17
N LYS A 68 8.66 -12.92 -3.62
CA LYS A 68 8.33 -13.04 -5.05
C LYS A 68 7.88 -11.73 -5.68
N LEU A 69 7.36 -10.81 -4.89
CA LEU A 69 7.03 -9.46 -5.32
C LEU A 69 7.74 -8.48 -4.38
N LYS A 70 8.20 -7.35 -4.90
CA LYS A 70 8.82 -6.31 -4.09
C LYS A 70 8.21 -4.95 -4.41
N ILE A 71 7.70 -4.27 -3.40
CA ILE A 71 7.23 -2.88 -3.55
C ILE A 71 8.39 -1.95 -3.18
N ASP A 72 8.64 -0.93 -4.01
CA ASP A 72 9.66 0.08 -3.76
C ASP A 72 9.07 1.30 -3.03
N LYS A 73 8.25 2.10 -3.74
CA LYS A 73 7.60 3.31 -3.19
C LYS A 73 6.53 3.85 -4.13
N TRP A 74 5.81 4.86 -3.65
CA TRP A 74 4.97 5.72 -4.48
C TRP A 74 5.80 6.79 -5.18
N TYR A 75 5.52 7.04 -6.45
CA TYR A 75 6.03 8.17 -7.23
C TYR A 75 4.91 9.14 -7.58
N LYS A 76 5.26 10.43 -7.67
CA LYS A 76 4.35 11.47 -8.18
C LYS A 76 4.51 11.55 -9.70
N SER A 77 3.40 11.44 -10.42
CA SER A 77 3.30 11.66 -11.86
C SER A 77 2.35 12.83 -12.15
N THR A 78 2.30 13.26 -13.41
CA THR A 78 1.35 14.30 -13.87
C THR A 78 -0.11 13.86 -13.76
N MET A 79 -0.39 12.55 -13.69
CA MET A 79 -1.72 11.97 -13.61
C MET A 79 -2.10 11.52 -12.18
N GLY A 80 -1.24 11.75 -11.20
CA GLY A 80 -1.46 11.34 -9.80
C GLY A 80 -0.29 10.54 -9.26
N ARG A 81 -0.55 9.65 -8.30
CA ARG A 81 0.47 8.77 -7.73
C ARG A 81 0.51 7.44 -8.47
N VAL A 82 1.71 6.92 -8.71
CA VAL A 82 1.94 5.60 -9.30
C VAL A 82 2.79 4.77 -8.33
N LEU A 83 2.44 3.50 -8.16
CA LEU A 83 3.17 2.55 -7.34
C LEU A 83 4.25 1.90 -8.19
N HIS A 84 5.49 1.94 -7.72
CA HIS A 84 6.59 1.19 -8.31
C HIS A 84 6.81 -0.13 -7.58
N TRP A 85 6.84 -1.23 -8.34
CA TRP A 85 7.06 -2.57 -7.80
C TRP A 85 7.72 -3.50 -8.83
N PHE A 86 8.27 -4.60 -8.34
CA PHE A 86 8.97 -5.62 -9.11
C PHE A 86 8.28 -6.97 -8.99
N ASP A 87 8.25 -7.71 -10.09
CA ASP A 87 7.79 -9.09 -10.12
C ASP A 87 8.88 -10.11 -9.73
N GLU A 88 8.54 -11.39 -9.82
CA GLU A 88 9.46 -12.49 -9.46
C GLU A 88 10.63 -12.66 -10.45
N THR A 89 10.51 -12.06 -11.65
CA THR A 89 11.55 -12.04 -12.68
C THR A 89 12.48 -10.83 -12.55
N GLY A 90 12.16 -9.90 -11.63
CA GLY A 90 12.87 -8.63 -11.48
C GLY A 90 12.42 -7.55 -12.47
N LYS A 91 11.34 -7.78 -13.22
CA LYS A 91 10.77 -6.79 -14.12
C LYS A 91 10.04 -5.71 -13.32
N GLU A 92 10.26 -4.45 -13.70
CA GLU A 92 9.65 -3.27 -13.06
C GLU A 92 8.26 -2.95 -13.63
N TYR A 93 7.39 -2.44 -12.76
CA TYR A 93 6.02 -2.06 -13.05
C TYR A 93 5.65 -0.75 -12.36
N PHE A 94 4.83 0.06 -13.05
CA PHE A 94 4.23 1.30 -12.53
C PHE A 94 2.71 1.23 -12.68
N THR A 95 1.98 1.33 -11.56
CA THR A 95 0.51 1.13 -11.50
C THR A 95 -0.22 2.19 -10.70
#